data_AF-A0A1U7I2E4-F1
#
_entry.id   AF-A0A1U7I2E4-F1
#
_cell.length_a   1.000
_cell.length_b   1.000
_cell.length_c   1.000
_cell.angle_alpha   90.00
_cell.angle_beta   90.00
_cell.angle_gamma   90.00
#
_symmetry.space_group_name_H-M   'P 1'
#
loop_
_entity.id
_entity.type
_entity.pdbx_description
1 polymer ?
#
loop_
_entity_poly.entity_id
_entity_poly.type
_entity_poly.pdbx_seq_one_letter_code
_entity_poly.pdbx_strand_id
1 'polypeptide(L)'
;MSTITKINSFAAESIVQRLAITAGAKPVRFETRQLVRIAKATRLGWQRLKKAFPYLLSEYGQHTRNGRYVVEWDAVPAAIILDYVYGLDAVFLWRGWCIGIDATTNSNAVAQKQSKLALLQPLLQALQIDRAVVAQVGSQADRTEFIQNLRCVIQGETLIQL
;
A
#
# COMPACT_ATOMS: atom_id res chain seq x y z
N MET A 1 -34.39 -8.04 -7.52
CA MET A 1 -33.38 -7.02 -7.86
C MET A 1 -32.34 -7.03 -6.75
N SER A 2 -31.15 -7.62 -6.98
CA SER A 2 -30.10 -7.62 -5.96
C SER A 2 -29.49 -6.22 -5.88
N THR A 3 -29.55 -5.61 -4.71
CA THR A 3 -28.87 -4.37 -4.39
C THR A 3 -27.37 -4.58 -4.60
N ILE A 4 -26.81 -4.03 -5.68
CA ILE A 4 -25.36 -4.03 -5.90
C ILE A 4 -24.78 -3.10 -4.82
N THR A 5 -24.26 -3.67 -3.74
CA THR A 5 -23.51 -2.91 -2.74
C THR A 5 -22.24 -2.39 -3.40
N LYS A 6 -22.19 -1.09 -3.68
CA LYS A 6 -21.01 -0.45 -4.26
C LYS A 6 -19.91 -0.37 -3.20
N ILE A 7 -18.92 -1.24 -3.31
CA ILE A 7 -17.73 -1.25 -2.44
C ILE A 7 -16.90 0.00 -2.76
N ASN A 8 -16.62 0.82 -1.75
CA ASN A 8 -15.70 1.96 -1.87
C ASN A 8 -14.25 1.53 -1.60
N SER A 9 -13.26 2.39 -1.86
CA SER A 9 -11.84 2.05 -1.72
C SER A 9 -11.47 1.57 -0.31
N PHE A 10 -11.96 2.25 0.73
CA PHE A 10 -11.72 1.87 2.12
C PHE A 10 -12.27 0.47 2.46
N ALA A 11 -13.46 0.14 1.95
CA ALA A 11 -14.04 -1.19 2.11
C ALA A 11 -13.21 -2.25 1.37
N ALA A 12 -12.64 -1.91 0.20
CA ALA A 12 -11.75 -2.81 -0.55
C ALA A 12 -10.49 -3.15 0.25
N GLU A 13 -9.83 -2.15 0.82
CA GLU A 13 -8.67 -2.32 1.69
C GLU A 13 -9.00 -3.22 2.90
N SER A 14 -10.14 -2.95 3.55
CA SER A 14 -10.61 -3.73 4.70
C SER A 14 -10.89 -5.20 4.35
N ILE A 15 -11.47 -5.45 3.17
CA ILE A 15 -11.71 -6.80 2.66
C ILE A 15 -10.38 -7.53 2.46
N VAL A 16 -9.42 -6.90 1.78
CA VAL A 16 -8.09 -7.48 1.55
C VAL A 16 -7.38 -7.79 2.86
N GLN A 17 -7.37 -6.86 3.82
CA GLN A 17 -6.75 -7.08 5.13
C GLN A 17 -7.37 -8.27 5.86
N ARG A 18 -8.71 -8.37 5.87
CA ARG A 18 -9.43 -9.50 6.47
C ARG A 18 -9.09 -10.82 5.78
N LEU A 19 -9.07 -10.85 4.45
CA LEU A 19 -8.72 -12.06 3.69
C LEU A 19 -7.27 -12.47 3.94
N ALA A 20 -6.33 -11.53 3.99
CA ALA A 20 -4.94 -11.79 4.33
C ALA A 20 -4.78 -12.41 5.72
N ILE A 21 -5.42 -11.84 6.75
CA ILE A 21 -5.37 -12.36 8.11
C ILE A 21 -5.96 -13.77 8.18
N THR A 22 -7.13 -13.99 7.59
CA THR A 22 -7.78 -15.32 7.57
C THR A 22 -7.04 -16.35 6.71
N ALA A 23 -6.26 -15.91 5.73
CA ALA A 23 -5.33 -16.74 4.96
C ALA A 23 -4.02 -17.08 5.72
N GLY A 24 -3.87 -16.58 6.95
CA GLY A 24 -2.71 -16.80 7.81
C GLY A 24 -1.53 -15.88 7.50
N ALA A 25 -1.73 -14.81 6.72
CA ALA A 25 -0.72 -13.78 6.51
C ALA A 25 -0.61 -12.89 7.75
N LYS A 26 0.62 -12.46 8.05
CA LYS A 26 0.90 -11.57 9.18
C LYS A 26 1.12 -10.14 8.69
N PRO A 27 0.39 -9.13 9.19
CA PRO A 27 0.65 -7.74 8.82
C PRO A 27 2.09 -7.34 9.15
N VAL A 28 2.75 -6.66 8.22
CA VAL A 28 4.07 -6.05 8.44
C VAL A 28 3.84 -4.61 8.88
N ARG A 29 4.39 -4.25 10.04
CA ARG A 29 4.33 -2.89 10.57
C ARG A 29 5.63 -2.18 10.25
N PHE A 30 5.50 -0.95 9.78
CA PHE A 30 6.63 -0.05 9.52
C PHE A 30 6.55 1.15 10.44
N GLU A 31 7.72 1.65 10.83
CA GLU A 31 7.83 2.92 11.53
C GLU A 31 7.89 4.07 10.52
N THR A 32 7.14 5.15 10.76
CA THR A 32 7.09 6.33 9.87
C THR A 32 8.49 6.86 9.57
N ARG A 33 9.34 6.97 10.60
CA ARG A 33 10.72 7.46 10.44
C ARG A 33 11.57 6.54 9.55
N GLN A 34 11.36 5.22 9.63
CA GLN A 34 12.05 4.26 8.77
C GLN A 34 11.64 4.47 7.31
N LEU A 35 10.34 4.58 7.03
CA LEU A 35 9.80 4.82 5.69
C LEU A 35 10.33 6.13 5.10
N VAL A 36 10.33 7.21 5.88
CA VAL A 36 10.83 8.52 5.43
C VAL A 36 12.33 8.48 5.15
N ARG A 37 13.12 7.82 6.00
CA ARG A 37 14.57 7.66 5.80
C ARG A 37 14.88 6.90 4.51
N ILE A 38 14.19 5.79 4.26
CA ILE A 38 14.37 4.99 3.04
C ILE A 38 13.95 5.77 1.79
N ALA A 39 12.83 6.49 1.86
CA ALA A 39 12.38 7.34 0.77
C ALA A 39 13.41 8.42 0.43
N LYS A 40 13.98 9.10 1.44
CA LYS A 40 15.03 10.12 1.26
C LYS A 40 16.33 9.57 0.67
N ALA A 41 16.64 8.30 0.92
CA ALA A 41 17.86 7.67 0.43
C ALA A 41 17.83 7.33 -1.08
N THR A 42 16.66 7.41 -1.72
CA THR A 42 16.51 7.10 -3.14
C THR A 42 15.97 8.29 -3.92
N ARG A 43 16.39 8.46 -5.18
CA ARG A 43 15.90 9.55 -6.04
C ARG A 43 14.38 9.49 -6.22
N LEU A 44 13.84 8.30 -6.47
CA LEU A 44 12.42 8.07 -6.68
C LEU A 44 11.61 8.33 -5.40
N GLY A 45 12.05 7.78 -4.27
CA GLY A 45 11.40 8.01 -2.97
C GLY A 45 11.39 9.49 -2.59
N TRP A 46 12.49 10.21 -2.83
CA TRP A 46 12.56 11.64 -2.56
C TRP A 46 11.59 12.45 -3.43
N GLN A 47 11.47 12.11 -4.72
CA GLN A 47 10.49 12.73 -5.62
C GLN A 47 9.05 12.48 -5.16
N ARG A 48 8.73 11.26 -4.72
CA ARG A 48 7.41 10.90 -4.19
C ARG A 48 7.11 11.63 -2.88
N LEU A 49 8.07 11.68 -1.96
CA LEU A 49 7.96 12.40 -0.69
C LEU A 49 7.73 13.90 -0.93
N LYS A 50 8.45 14.52 -1.88
CA LYS A 50 8.23 15.91 -2.30
C LYS A 50 6.81 16.16 -2.81
N LYS A 51 6.25 15.23 -3.60
CA LYS A 51 4.87 15.33 -4.09
C LYS A 51 3.84 15.19 -2.96
N ALA A 52 4.10 14.33 -1.98
CA ALA A 52 3.25 14.16 -0.81
C ALA A 52 3.35 15.33 0.18
N PHE A 53 4.46 16.07 0.15
CA PHE A 53 4.80 17.07 1.17
C PHE A 53 3.74 18.15 1.39
N PRO A 54 3.09 18.75 0.36
CA PRO A 54 2.05 19.76 0.59
C PRO A 54 0.87 19.23 1.42
N TYR A 55 0.43 18.01 1.13
CA TYR A 55 -0.62 17.34 1.89
C TYR A 55 -0.16 16.98 3.31
N LEU A 56 1.04 16.40 3.44
CA LEU A 56 1.58 16.06 4.76
C LEU A 56 1.75 17.30 5.64
N LEU A 57 2.11 18.44 5.05
CA LEU A 57 2.27 19.70 5.76
C LEU A 57 0.93 20.35 6.12
N SER A 58 -0.12 20.18 5.32
CA SER A 58 -1.46 20.69 5.64
C SER A 58 -2.11 19.91 6.79
N GLU A 59 -1.97 18.59 6.80
CA GLU A 59 -2.62 17.72 7.81
C GLU A 59 -1.79 17.54 9.08
N TYR A 60 -0.46 17.46 8.95
CA TYR A 60 0.46 17.11 10.05
C TYR A 60 1.54 18.18 10.27
N GLY A 61 1.31 19.40 9.81
CA GLY A 61 2.23 20.51 10.02
C GLY A 61 2.14 21.09 11.42
N GLN A 62 3.28 21.49 11.97
CA GLN A 62 3.36 22.24 13.22
C GLN A 62 4.40 23.35 13.14
N HIS A 63 4.21 24.40 13.94
CA HIS A 63 5.22 25.42 14.13
C HIS A 63 6.31 24.92 15.08
N THR A 64 7.55 24.95 14.61
CA THR A 64 8.72 24.77 15.46
C THR A 64 8.91 25.97 16.39
N ARG A 65 9.69 25.80 17.46
CA ARG A 65 10.10 26.91 18.37
C ARG A 65 10.77 28.07 17.62
N ASN A 66 11.36 27.81 16.45
CA ASN A 66 12.03 28.80 15.60
C ASN A 66 11.08 29.42 14.55
N GLY A 67 9.76 29.24 14.67
CA GLY A 67 8.74 29.80 13.80
C GLY A 67 8.54 29.09 12.46
N ARG A 68 9.40 28.13 12.09
CA ARG A 68 9.24 27.36 10.84
C ARG A 68 8.08 26.38 10.94
N TYR A 69 7.26 26.30 9.90
CA TYR A 69 6.20 25.31 9.76
C TYR A 69 6.76 24.04 9.10
N VAL A 70 6.72 22.91 9.80
CA VAL A 70 7.32 21.64 9.36
C VAL A 70 6.39 20.47 9.66
N VAL A 71 6.55 19.37 8.93
CA VAL A 71 5.82 18.13 9.21
C VAL A 71 6.28 17.53 10.54
N GLU A 72 5.34 17.26 11.44
CA GLU A 72 5.54 16.45 12.63
C GLU A 72 5.53 14.97 12.27
N TRP A 73 6.71 14.42 11.95
CA TRP A 73 6.82 13.03 11.49
C TRP A 73 6.32 11.98 12.49
N ASP A 74 6.32 12.28 13.78
CA ASP A 74 5.81 11.35 14.80
C ASP A 74 4.28 11.30 14.85
N ALA A 75 3.61 12.33 14.33
CA ALA A 75 2.16 12.38 14.21
C ALA A 75 1.63 11.75 12.90
N VAL A 76 2.50 11.56 11.89
CA VAL A 76 2.09 10.98 10.61
C VAL A 76 2.00 9.45 10.74
N PRO A 77 0.84 8.82 10.49
CA PRO A 77 0.71 7.37 10.49
C PRO A 77 1.54 6.73 9.35
N ALA A 78 2.19 5.60 9.63
CA ALA A 78 3.00 4.91 8.64
C ALA A 78 2.21 4.49 7.40
N ALA A 79 0.92 4.18 7.56
CA ALA A 79 -0.01 3.87 6.46
C ALA A 79 -0.12 5.02 5.45
N ILE A 80 -0.13 6.28 5.91
CA ILE A 80 -0.16 7.45 5.04
C ILE A 80 1.12 7.54 4.21
N ILE A 81 2.28 7.27 4.81
CA ILE A 81 3.53 7.25 4.06
C ILE A 81 3.57 6.09 3.07
N LEU A 82 3.10 4.90 3.46
CA LEU A 82 3.00 3.74 2.56
C LEU A 82 2.14 4.05 1.33
N ASP A 83 0.97 4.67 1.49
CA ASP A 83 0.13 5.03 0.35
C ASP A 83 0.77 6.11 -0.53
N TYR A 84 1.03 7.31 0.02
CA TYR A 84 1.47 8.44 -0.79
C TYR A 84 2.87 8.28 -1.41
N VAL A 85 3.76 7.54 -0.74
CA VAL A 85 5.16 7.40 -1.17
C VAL A 85 5.44 6.06 -1.82
N TYR A 86 4.89 4.97 -1.28
CA TYR A 86 5.15 3.60 -1.75
C TYR A 86 3.99 3.02 -2.56
N GLY A 87 2.83 3.69 -2.61
CA GLY A 87 1.67 3.28 -3.40
C GLY A 87 1.04 1.99 -2.92
N LEU A 88 1.12 1.67 -1.62
CA LEU A 88 0.62 0.44 -1.01
C LEU A 88 -0.38 0.74 0.11
N ASP A 89 -1.47 -0.01 0.14
CA ASP A 89 -2.49 0.05 1.19
C ASP A 89 -2.16 -0.89 2.36
N ALA A 90 -1.52 -2.02 2.05
CA ALA A 90 -1.17 -3.03 3.04
C ALA A 90 0.11 -3.78 2.67
N VAL A 91 0.81 -4.28 3.69
CA VAL A 91 1.96 -5.17 3.53
C VAL A 91 1.83 -6.32 4.51
N PHE A 92 2.09 -7.53 4.06
CA PHE A 92 2.01 -8.73 4.89
C PHE A 92 3.10 -9.74 4.55
N LEU A 93 3.46 -10.54 5.54
CA LEU A 93 4.30 -11.70 5.41
C LEU A 93 3.42 -12.92 5.22
N TRP A 94 3.61 -13.64 4.10
CA TRP A 94 2.91 -14.88 3.82
C TRP A 94 3.88 -15.93 3.29
N ARG A 95 4.02 -17.05 4.01
CA ARG A 95 4.92 -18.17 3.68
C ARG A 95 6.37 -17.74 3.38
N GLY A 96 6.87 -16.77 4.14
CA GLY A 96 8.23 -16.25 3.99
C GLY A 96 8.38 -15.13 2.96
N TRP A 97 7.33 -14.79 2.22
CA TRP A 97 7.32 -13.70 1.24
C TRP A 97 6.67 -12.44 1.82
N CYS A 98 7.36 -11.31 1.73
CA CYS A 98 6.84 -10.00 2.05
C CYS A 98 6.11 -9.41 0.82
N ILE A 99 4.80 -9.27 0.93
CA ILE A 99 3.92 -8.90 -0.19
C ILE A 99 3.23 -7.57 0.14
N GLY A 100 3.40 -6.58 -0.74
CA GLY A 100 2.64 -5.33 -0.74
C GLY A 100 1.39 -5.43 -1.62
N ILE A 101 0.28 -4.85 -1.17
CA ILE A 101 -0.97 -4.75 -1.95
C ILE A 101 -1.38 -3.29 -2.12
N ASP A 102 -1.81 -2.96 -3.34
CA ASP A 102 -2.59 -1.76 -3.71
C ASP A 102 -4.00 -2.19 -4.15
N ALA A 103 -5.01 -1.98 -3.31
CA ALA A 103 -6.39 -2.39 -3.54
C ALA A 103 -7.14 -1.40 -4.45
N THR A 104 -8.10 -1.90 -5.22
CA THR A 104 -8.96 -1.07 -6.06
C THR A 104 -10.28 -1.76 -6.33
N THR A 105 -11.38 -1.01 -6.36
CA THR A 105 -12.66 -1.48 -6.92
C THR A 105 -12.86 -1.03 -8.36
N ASN A 106 -11.96 -0.16 -8.86
CA ASN A 106 -11.99 0.35 -10.23
C ASN A 106 -11.15 -0.55 -11.15
N SER A 107 -11.82 -1.36 -11.96
CA SER A 107 -11.21 -2.23 -12.98
C SER A 107 -10.37 -1.45 -13.99
N ASN A 108 -10.81 -0.25 -14.36
CA ASN A 108 -10.10 0.59 -15.35
C ASN A 108 -8.77 1.15 -14.82
N ALA A 109 -8.57 1.14 -13.49
CA ALA A 109 -7.33 1.62 -12.87
C ALA A 109 -6.27 0.52 -12.70
N VAL A 110 -6.61 -0.76 -12.92
CA VAL A 110 -5.75 -1.91 -12.60
C VAL A 110 -4.41 -1.82 -13.36
N ALA A 111 -4.46 -1.68 -14.69
CA ALA A 111 -3.25 -1.61 -15.51
C ALA A 111 -2.34 -0.42 -15.12
N GLN A 112 -2.94 0.73 -14.80
CA GLN A 112 -2.23 1.91 -14.34
C GLN A 112 -1.57 1.67 -12.98
N LYS A 113 -2.29 1.05 -12.03
CA LYS A 113 -1.75 0.70 -10.70
C LYS A 113 -0.63 -0.34 -10.80
N GLN A 114 -0.76 -1.36 -11.64
CA GLN A 114 0.31 -2.34 -11.88
C GLN A 114 1.56 -1.66 -12.44
N SER A 115 1.38 -0.80 -13.44
CA SER A 115 2.49 -0.02 -14.03
C SER A 115 3.16 0.89 -13.00
N LYS A 116 2.37 1.53 -12.14
CA LYS A 116 2.86 2.34 -11.01
C LYS A 116 3.70 1.47 -10.05
N LEU A 117 3.22 0.30 -9.64
CA LEU A 117 3.94 -0.60 -8.73
C LEU A 117 5.24 -1.12 -9.36
N ALA A 118 5.24 -1.46 -10.64
CA ALA A 118 6.45 -1.87 -11.36
C ALA A 118 7.53 -0.78 -11.34
N LEU A 119 7.15 0.49 -11.53
CA LEU A 119 8.07 1.63 -11.41
C LEU A 119 8.57 1.85 -9.98
N LEU A 120 7.76 1.51 -8.98
CA LEU A 120 8.11 1.63 -7.56
C LEU A 120 8.95 0.46 -7.06
N GLN A 121 9.10 -0.63 -7.82
CA GLN A 121 9.80 -1.84 -7.40
C GLN A 121 11.17 -1.60 -6.75
N PRO A 122 12.07 -0.73 -7.27
CA PRO A 122 13.35 -0.47 -6.61
C PRO A 122 13.21 0.14 -5.20
N LEU A 123 12.18 0.96 -5.00
CA LEU A 123 11.86 1.56 -3.71
C LEU A 123 11.22 0.54 -2.76
N LEU A 124 10.37 -0.35 -3.28
CA LEU A 124 9.75 -1.44 -2.51
C LEU A 124 10.79 -2.48 -2.05
N GLN A 125 11.77 -2.79 -2.89
CA GLN A 125 12.89 -3.66 -2.54
C GLN A 125 13.73 -3.09 -1.39
N ALA A 126 13.87 -1.76 -1.30
CA ALA A 126 14.55 -1.12 -0.17
C ALA A 126 13.81 -1.31 1.17
N LEU A 127 12.51 -1.64 1.12
CA LEU A 127 11.70 -2.05 2.29
C LEU A 127 11.69 -3.57 2.50
N GLN A 128 12.45 -4.35 1.73
CA GLN A 128 12.41 -5.81 1.73
C GLN A 128 11.02 -6.35 1.38
N ILE A 129 10.32 -5.68 0.46
CA ILE A 129 9.07 -6.18 -0.13
C ILE A 129 9.43 -6.97 -1.39
N ASP A 130 9.15 -8.26 -1.37
CA ASP A 130 9.53 -9.21 -2.43
C ASP A 130 8.61 -9.12 -3.65
N ARG A 131 7.32 -8.87 -3.40
CA ARG A 131 6.26 -8.79 -4.41
C ARG A 131 5.33 -7.63 -4.09
N ALA A 132 4.83 -6.97 -5.13
CA ALA A 132 3.81 -5.95 -5.00
C ALA A 132 2.74 -6.16 -6.06
N VAL A 133 1.48 -6.15 -5.64
CA VAL A 133 0.37 -6.54 -6.50
C VAL A 133 -0.81 -5.62 -6.34
N VAL A 134 -1.62 -5.53 -7.39
CA VAL A 134 -2.91 -4.86 -7.33
C VAL A 134 -3.96 -5.88 -6.93
N ALA A 135 -4.80 -5.56 -5.95
CA ALA A 135 -5.96 -6.37 -5.62
C ALA A 135 -7.23 -5.69 -6.15
N GLN A 136 -7.80 -6.25 -7.23
CA GLN A 136 -9.09 -5.81 -7.74
C GLN A 136 -10.19 -6.49 -6.92
N VAL A 137 -10.94 -5.71 -6.14
CA VAL A 137 -11.99 -6.22 -5.24
C VAL A 137 -13.36 -6.05 -5.87
N GLY A 138 -14.02 -7.17 -6.16
CA GLY A 138 -15.41 -7.28 -6.57
C GLY A 138 -16.37 -7.53 -5.40
N SER A 139 -17.62 -7.84 -5.73
CA SER A 139 -18.70 -8.02 -4.75
C SER A 139 -18.65 -9.35 -3.98
N GLN A 140 -17.84 -10.32 -4.42
CA GLN A 140 -17.78 -11.68 -3.85
C GLN A 140 -16.34 -12.15 -3.64
N ALA A 141 -15.62 -11.45 -2.78
CA ALA A 141 -14.26 -11.83 -2.44
C ALA A 141 -14.21 -13.06 -1.52
N ASP A 142 -13.68 -14.18 -2.04
CA ASP A 142 -13.53 -15.44 -1.30
C ASP A 142 -12.10 -15.67 -0.79
N ARG A 143 -11.98 -16.35 0.36
CA ARG A 143 -10.70 -16.69 0.99
C ARG A 143 -9.90 -17.70 0.18
N THR A 144 -10.54 -18.72 -0.38
CA THR A 144 -9.86 -19.77 -1.14
C THR A 144 -9.28 -19.20 -2.42
N GLU A 145 -10.05 -18.36 -3.11
CA GLU A 145 -9.60 -17.61 -4.27
C GLU A 145 -8.43 -16.68 -3.93
N PHE A 146 -8.52 -15.93 -2.83
CA PHE A 146 -7.42 -15.07 -2.37
C PHE A 146 -6.13 -15.87 -2.12
N ILE A 147 -6.22 -17.02 -1.44
CA ILE A 147 -5.06 -17.91 -1.20
C ILE A 147 -4.47 -18.41 -2.52
N GLN A 148 -5.31 -18.81 -3.47
CA GLN A 148 -4.84 -19.29 -4.77
C GLN A 148 -4.13 -18.18 -5.53
N ASN A 149 -4.68 -16.97 -5.55
CA ASN A 149 -4.04 -15.81 -6.13
C ASN A 149 -2.70 -15.50 -5.44
N LEU A 150 -2.60 -15.55 -4.11
CA LEU A 150 -1.32 -15.37 -3.40
C LEU A 150 -0.25 -16.38 -3.83
N ARG A 151 -0.61 -17.62 -4.17
CA ARG A 151 0.33 -18.61 -4.74
C ARG A 151 0.83 -18.18 -6.11
N CYS A 152 -0.02 -17.57 -6.93
CA CYS A 152 0.41 -17.04 -8.22
C CYS A 152 1.29 -15.79 -8.05
N VAL A 153 1.00 -14.95 -7.04
CA VAL A 153 1.81 -13.75 -6.72
C VAL A 153 3.26 -14.10 -6.41
N ILE A 154 3.50 -15.13 -5.60
CA ILE A 154 4.88 -15.56 -5.30
C ILE A 154 5.61 -16.06 -6.57
N GLN A 155 4.87 -16.56 -7.56
CA GLN A 155 5.39 -16.98 -8.87
C GLN A 155 5.58 -15.82 -9.86
N GLY A 156 5.12 -14.61 -9.52
CA GLY A 156 5.35 -13.39 -10.31
C GLY A 156 4.09 -12.69 -10.80
N GLU A 157 2.89 -13.20 -10.50
CA GLU A 157 1.66 -12.48 -10.83
C GLU A 157 1.58 -11.15 -10.08
N THR A 158 1.05 -10.14 -10.77
CA THR A 158 0.96 -8.75 -10.26
C THR A 158 -0.47 -8.30 -10.01
N LEU A 159 -1.44 -9.20 -10.20
CA LEU A 159 -2.87 -8.96 -10.00
C LEU A 159 -3.48 -10.07 -9.15
N ILE A 160 -4.33 -9.67 -8.22
CA ILE A 160 -5.27 -10.53 -7.51
C ILE A 160 -6.66 -10.08 -7.94
N GLN A 161 -7.48 -10.99 -8.48
CA GLN A 161 -8.89 -10.74 -8.75
C GLN A 161 -9.73 -11.40 -7.64
N LEU A 162 -10.65 -10.61 -7.05
CA LEU A 162 -11.54 -10.97 -5.94
C LEU A 162 -12.97 -10.48 -6.21
#